data_AF-A0A258SRY0-F1
#
_entry.id   AF-A0A258SRY0-F1
#
_cell.length_a   1.000
_cell.length_b   1.000
_cell.length_c   1.000
_cell.angle_alpha   90.00
_cell.angle_beta   90.00
_cell.angle_gamma   90.00
#
_symmetry.space_group_name_H-M   'P 1'
#
loop_
_entity.id
_entity.type
_entity.pdbx_description
1 polymer ?
#
loop_
_entity_poly.entity_id
_entity_poly.type
_entity_poly.pdbx_seq_one_letter_code
_entity_poly.pdbx_strand_id
1 'polypeptide(L)'
;MTSRPRFVLSLLAAFCVLISTAFVPAHAQNPNVRVYLMRGLANVFSYGMDDLAGKLQAKGISATVYEYGQWPQLAEDAVAWSKAHRKGPVVIIGHSLGADAAIEMAERMTALGVPPRLVVTFDPVGVTAVANT
;
A
#
# COMPACT_ATOMS: atom_id res chain seq x y z
N MET A 1 -63.70 21.67 -20.87
CA MET A 1 -63.36 21.44 -19.45
C MET A 1 -62.51 20.16 -19.38
N THR A 2 -61.24 20.34 -19.01
CA THR A 2 -60.27 19.35 -18.47
C THR A 2 -59.95 18.05 -19.24
N SER A 3 -58.79 18.01 -19.88
CA SER A 3 -57.96 16.79 -19.99
C SER A 3 -56.70 17.03 -19.16
N ARG A 4 -56.57 16.28 -18.05
CA ARG A 4 -55.53 16.45 -17.02
C ARG A 4 -54.22 15.81 -17.51
N PRO A 5 -53.05 16.46 -17.40
CA PRO A 5 -51.78 15.88 -17.82
C PRO A 5 -51.29 14.88 -16.75
N ARG A 6 -51.90 13.69 -16.72
CA ARG A 6 -51.50 12.60 -15.81
C ARG A 6 -50.23 11.87 -16.26
N PHE A 7 -49.76 12.11 -17.49
CA PHE A 7 -48.61 11.42 -18.07
C PHE A 7 -47.26 12.08 -17.78
N VAL A 8 -47.22 13.40 -17.58
CA VAL A 8 -45.95 14.13 -17.36
C VAL A 8 -45.42 13.91 -15.94
N LEU A 9 -46.31 13.72 -14.96
CA LEU A 9 -45.91 13.48 -13.57
C LEU A 9 -45.32 12.07 -13.33
N SER A 10 -45.75 11.07 -14.12
CA SER A 10 -45.28 9.68 -13.95
C SER A 10 -43.86 9.46 -14.49
N LEU A 11 -43.41 10.25 -15.47
CA LEU A 11 -42.08 10.10 -16.06
C LEU A 11 -40.97 10.68 -15.16
N LEU A 12 -41.26 11.75 -14.41
CA LEU A 12 -40.31 12.33 -13.44
C LEU A 12 -40.11 11.43 -12.22
N ALA A 13 -41.18 10.77 -11.73
CA ALA A 13 -41.08 9.86 -10.58
C ALA A 13 -40.23 8.63 -10.90
N ALA A 14 -40.30 8.09 -12.12
CA ALA A 14 -39.48 6.96 -12.55
C ALA A 14 -37.99 7.33 -12.67
N PHE A 15 -37.68 8.59 -13.02
CA PHE A 15 -36.30 9.06 -13.15
C PHE A 15 -35.62 9.28 -11.79
N CYS A 16 -36.34 9.73 -10.77
CA CYS A 16 -35.79 9.87 -9.41
C CYS A 16 -35.49 8.53 -8.74
N VAL A 17 -36.26 7.47 -9.01
CA VAL A 17 -36.04 6.14 -8.42
C VAL A 17 -34.82 5.42 -9.02
N LEU A 18 -34.44 5.75 -10.27
CA LEU A 18 -33.27 5.16 -10.94
C LEU A 18 -31.92 5.76 -10.50
N ILE A 19 -31.90 6.91 -9.82
CA ILE A 19 -30.66 7.57 -9.38
C ILE A 19 -30.29 7.18 -7.93
N SER A 20 -31.24 6.69 -7.13
CA SER A 20 -31.02 6.38 -5.71
C SER A 20 -30.18 5.13 -5.44
N THR A 21 -29.84 4.31 -6.43
CA THR A 21 -29.03 3.08 -6.26
C THR A 21 -27.54 3.26 -6.61
N ALA A 22 -27.11 4.46 -7.02
CA ALA A 22 -25.74 4.68 -7.51
C ALA A 22 -24.71 5.11 -6.45
N PHE A 23 -25.13 5.46 -5.23
CA PHE A 23 -24.22 5.85 -4.16
C PHE A 23 -23.95 4.67 -3.22
N VAL A 24 -23.33 3.62 -3.75
CA VAL A 24 -22.55 2.73 -2.88
C VAL A 24 -21.42 3.61 -2.36
N PRO A 25 -21.22 3.77 -1.03
CA PRO A 25 -20.02 4.42 -0.56
C PRO A 25 -18.87 3.65 -1.18
N ALA A 26 -18.05 4.34 -1.98
CA ALA A 26 -16.76 3.79 -2.33
C ALA A 26 -16.05 3.59 -0.99
N HIS A 27 -16.14 2.38 -0.43
CA HIS A 27 -15.06 1.89 0.40
C HIS A 27 -13.86 2.17 -0.45
N ALA A 28 -13.03 3.12 -0.03
CA ALA A 28 -11.69 3.25 -0.56
C ALA A 28 -11.17 1.82 -0.51
N GLN A 29 -11.14 1.17 -1.68
CA GLN A 29 -10.61 -0.17 -1.83
C GLN A 29 -9.26 -0.01 -1.21
N ASN A 30 -9.07 -0.54 0.00
CA ASN A 30 -7.87 -0.35 0.77
C ASN A 30 -6.80 -0.73 -0.24
N PRO A 31 -6.01 0.24 -0.77
CA PRO A 31 -5.24 -0.04 -1.96
C PRO A 31 -4.47 -1.28 -1.58
N ASN A 32 -4.50 -2.33 -2.42
CA ASN A 32 -3.77 -3.55 -2.15
C ASN A 32 -2.33 -3.10 -1.99
N VAL A 33 -1.92 -2.82 -0.76
CA VAL A 33 -0.66 -2.21 -0.33
C VAL A 33 0.08 -3.36 0.27
N ARG A 34 1.32 -3.54 -0.17
CA ARG A 34 2.20 -4.53 0.41
C ARG A 34 3.31 -3.84 1.16
N VAL A 35 3.40 -4.12 2.45
CA VAL A 35 4.40 -3.59 3.36
C VAL A 35 5.45 -4.66 3.61
N TYR A 36 6.70 -4.34 3.34
CA TYR A 36 7.87 -5.15 3.65
C TYR A 36 8.55 -4.53 4.86
N LEU A 37 8.60 -5.28 5.97
CA LEU A 37 9.25 -4.86 7.20
C LEU A 37 10.62 -5.55 7.29
N MET A 38 11.70 -4.78 7.24
CA MET A 38 13.07 -5.27 7.26
C MET A 38 13.62 -5.21 8.69
N ARG A 39 13.92 -6.39 9.24
CA ARG A 39 14.47 -6.56 10.59
C ARG A 39 15.99 -6.49 10.58
N GLY A 40 16.57 -5.74 11.54
CA GLY A 40 18.02 -5.63 11.74
C GLY A 40 18.66 -6.84 12.44
N LEU A 41 19.97 -6.74 12.74
CA LEU A 41 20.79 -7.86 13.19
C LEU A 41 20.26 -8.57 14.45
N ALA A 42 20.48 -9.89 14.47
CA ALA A 42 20.37 -10.77 15.63
C ALA A 42 18.96 -10.93 16.26
N ASN A 43 17.87 -10.43 15.67
CA ASN A 43 16.51 -10.59 16.20
C ASN A 43 16.25 -10.02 17.62
N VAL A 44 17.25 -9.42 18.30
CA VAL A 44 17.14 -8.97 19.72
C VAL A 44 16.67 -7.52 19.87
N PHE A 45 16.78 -6.69 18.82
CA PHE A 45 16.49 -5.25 18.89
C PHE A 45 15.23 -4.81 18.13
N SER A 46 14.49 -5.75 17.52
CA SER A 46 13.37 -5.44 16.60
C SER A 46 12.04 -6.10 16.97
N TYR A 47 11.80 -6.39 18.26
CA TYR A 47 10.49 -6.90 18.72
C TYR A 47 9.31 -6.01 18.27
N GLY A 48 9.57 -4.70 18.15
CA GLY A 48 8.58 -3.74 17.64
C GLY A 48 8.16 -3.97 16.19
N MET A 49 8.95 -4.68 15.37
CA MET A 49 8.59 -4.92 13.96
C MET A 49 7.49 -5.97 13.81
N ASP A 50 7.46 -7.02 14.65
CA ASP A 50 6.34 -7.97 14.65
C ASP A 50 5.06 -7.30 15.16
N ASP A 51 5.17 -6.52 16.24
CA ASP A 51 4.05 -5.76 16.80
C ASP A 51 3.52 -4.73 15.77
N LEU A 52 4.41 -4.02 15.07
CA LEU A 52 4.04 -3.11 14.00
C LEU A 52 3.34 -3.85 12.85
N ALA A 53 3.88 -5.00 12.41
CA ALA A 53 3.24 -5.82 11.40
C ALA A 53 1.83 -6.26 11.85
N GLY A 54 1.68 -6.72 13.09
CA GLY A 54 0.38 -7.11 13.66
C GLY A 54 -0.62 -5.94 13.70
N LYS A 55 -0.17 -4.74 14.10
CA LYS A 55 -1.01 -3.52 14.09
C LYS A 55 -1.44 -3.10 12.69
N LEU A 56 -0.58 -3.26 11.68
CA LEU A 56 -0.90 -2.99 10.28
C LEU A 56 -1.90 -4.04 9.75
N GLN A 57 -1.66 -5.31 10.02
CA GLN A 57 -2.55 -6.41 9.63
C GLN A 57 -3.94 -6.28 10.27
N ALA A 58 -4.02 -5.87 11.55
CA ALA A 58 -5.29 -5.60 12.23
C ALA A 58 -6.09 -4.45 11.58
N LYS A 59 -5.44 -3.60 10.79
CA LYS A 59 -6.07 -2.55 9.98
C LYS A 59 -6.32 -2.98 8.52
N GLY A 60 -6.14 -4.26 8.21
CA GLY A 60 -6.34 -4.83 6.88
C GLY A 60 -5.21 -4.53 5.89
N ILE A 61 -4.01 -4.18 6.38
CA ILE A 61 -2.84 -3.90 5.53
C ILE A 61 -1.96 -5.16 5.45
N SER A 62 -1.60 -5.60 4.23
CA SER A 62 -0.71 -6.74 4.02
C SER A 62 0.72 -6.35 4.42
N ALA A 63 1.17 -6.80 5.60
CA ALA A 63 2.49 -6.48 6.14
C ALA A 63 3.23 -7.75 6.57
N THR A 64 4.48 -7.92 6.15
CA THR A 64 5.31 -9.10 6.48
C THR A 64 6.70 -8.68 6.90
N VAL A 65 7.22 -9.32 7.96
CA VAL A 65 8.58 -9.10 8.46
C VAL A 65 9.56 -10.06 7.79
N TYR A 66 10.72 -9.54 7.41
CA TYR A 66 11.81 -10.26 6.75
C TYR A 66 13.16 -9.91 7.38
N GLU A 67 14.11 -10.83 7.29
CA GLU A 67 15.50 -10.57 7.69
C GLU A 67 16.16 -9.62 6.68
N TYR A 68 16.96 -8.66 7.17
CA TYR A 68 17.58 -7.62 6.32
C TYR A 68 18.29 -8.18 5.08
N GLY A 69 18.99 -9.32 5.20
CA GLY A 69 19.76 -9.93 4.11
C GLY A 69 18.92 -10.44 2.94
N GLN A 70 17.59 -10.47 3.06
CA GLN A 70 16.68 -10.90 2.00
C GLN A 70 16.32 -9.79 1.00
N TRP A 71 16.74 -8.54 1.26
CA TRP A 71 16.35 -7.37 0.46
C TRP A 71 16.55 -7.52 -1.06
N PRO A 72 17.59 -8.17 -1.61
CA PRO A 72 17.78 -8.21 -3.07
C PRO A 72 16.67 -8.99 -3.76
N GLN A 73 16.34 -10.17 -3.22
CA GLN A 73 15.27 -11.03 -3.74
C GLN A 73 13.90 -10.36 -3.54
N LEU A 74 13.68 -9.75 -2.37
CA LEU A 74 12.41 -9.08 -2.07
C LEU A 74 12.15 -7.87 -2.98
N ALA A 75 13.19 -7.16 -3.44
CA ALA A 75 13.05 -6.08 -4.42
C ALA A 75 12.44 -6.59 -5.73
N GLU A 76 12.94 -7.70 -6.28
CA GLU A 76 12.39 -8.33 -7.49
C GLU A 76 10.94 -8.80 -7.27
N ASP A 77 10.68 -9.47 -6.15
CA ASP A 77 9.34 -9.96 -5.79
C ASP A 77 8.34 -8.81 -5.62
N ALA A 78 8.75 -7.70 -5.01
CA ALA A 78 7.93 -6.51 -4.81
C ALA A 78 7.59 -5.83 -6.14
N VAL A 79 8.57 -5.71 -7.05
CA VAL A 79 8.37 -5.18 -8.41
C VAL A 79 7.40 -6.06 -9.19
N ALA A 80 7.60 -7.39 -9.16
CA ALA A 80 6.75 -8.35 -9.85
C ALA A 80 5.31 -8.28 -9.32
N TRP A 81 5.15 -8.26 -8.00
CA TRP A 81 3.85 -8.11 -7.36
C TRP A 81 3.18 -6.79 -7.76
N SER A 82 3.90 -5.66 -7.70
CA SER A 82 3.33 -4.35 -8.04
C SER A 82 2.85 -4.32 -9.49
N LYS A 83 3.63 -4.86 -10.43
CA LYS A 83 3.26 -4.98 -11.86
C LYS A 83 1.99 -5.83 -12.03
N ALA A 84 1.91 -6.98 -11.35
CA ALA A 84 0.74 -7.86 -11.41
C ALA A 84 -0.53 -7.23 -10.80
N HIS A 85 -0.38 -6.26 -9.88
CA HIS A 85 -1.48 -5.63 -9.15
C HIS A 85 -1.77 -4.20 -9.64
N ARG A 86 -1.65 -3.96 -10.96
CA ARG A 86 -1.95 -2.66 -11.61
C ARG A 86 -1.15 -1.50 -11.00
N LYS A 87 0.15 -1.70 -10.79
CA LYS A 87 1.05 -0.78 -10.06
C LYS A 87 0.63 -0.62 -8.59
N GLY A 88 0.34 -1.74 -7.95
CA GLY A 88 -0.01 -1.79 -6.53
C GLY A 88 1.09 -1.11 -5.68
N PRO A 89 0.74 -0.26 -4.71
CA PRO A 89 1.72 0.46 -3.91
C PRO A 89 2.51 -0.50 -3.01
N VAL A 90 3.83 -0.37 -3.04
CA VAL A 90 4.76 -1.05 -2.13
C VAL A 90 5.28 -0.05 -1.11
N VAL A 91 5.32 -0.46 0.15
CA VAL A 91 5.91 0.29 1.26
C VAL A 91 7.02 -0.55 1.88
N ILE A 92 8.13 0.07 2.24
CA ILE A 92 9.26 -0.60 2.88
C ILE A 92 9.54 0.11 4.19
N ILE A 93 9.66 -0.65 5.28
CA ILE A 93 9.93 -0.13 6.62
C ILE A 93 11.11 -0.91 7.18
N GLY A 94 12.14 -0.24 7.69
CA GLY A 94 13.32 -0.93 8.23
C GLY A 94 13.81 -0.35 9.54
N HIS A 95 14.42 -1.20 10.38
CA HIS A 95 15.07 -0.79 11.64
C HIS A 95 16.52 -1.26 11.70
N SER A 96 17.44 -0.41 12.17
CA SER A 96 18.88 -0.73 12.28
C SER A 96 19.46 -1.18 10.93
N LEU A 97 20.12 -2.34 10.82
CA LEU A 97 20.55 -2.90 9.52
C LEU A 97 19.38 -3.08 8.53
N GLY A 98 18.17 -3.32 9.05
CA GLY A 98 16.97 -3.39 8.22
C GLY A 98 16.61 -2.03 7.61
N ALA A 99 16.95 -0.92 8.26
CA ALA A 99 16.74 0.42 7.71
C ALA A 99 17.63 0.68 6.50
N ASP A 100 18.89 0.26 6.54
CA ASP A 100 19.79 0.35 5.38
C ASP A 100 19.31 -0.56 4.25
N ALA A 101 18.95 -1.81 4.57
CA ALA A 101 18.39 -2.75 3.61
C ALA A 101 17.07 -2.25 2.98
N ALA A 102 16.26 -1.48 3.72
CA ALA A 102 15.04 -0.87 3.17
C ALA A 102 15.35 0.17 2.08
N ILE A 103 16.46 0.91 2.23
CA ILE A 103 16.94 1.87 1.23
C ILE A 103 17.52 1.13 0.02
N GLU A 104 18.35 0.11 0.24
CA GLU A 104 18.92 -0.73 -0.84
C GLU A 104 17.81 -1.40 -1.67
N MET A 105 16.79 -1.93 -1.00
CA MET A 105 15.59 -2.48 -1.65
C MET A 105 14.88 -1.41 -2.49
N ALA A 106 14.69 -0.20 -1.94
CA ALA A 106 14.02 0.90 -2.63
C ALA A 106 14.78 1.37 -3.88
N GLU A 107 16.10 1.47 -3.80
CA GLU A 107 16.96 1.82 -4.94
C GLU A 107 16.88 0.77 -6.04
N ARG A 108 16.97 -0.52 -5.67
CA ARG A 108 16.83 -1.62 -6.62
C ARG A 108 15.47 -1.62 -7.30
N MET A 109 14.40 -1.45 -6.52
CA MET A 109 13.03 -1.32 -7.05
C MET A 109 12.90 -0.16 -8.05
N THR A 110 13.50 0.98 -7.73
CA THR A 110 13.54 2.16 -8.60
C THR A 110 14.30 1.88 -9.90
N ALA A 111 15.46 1.23 -9.82
CA ALA A 111 16.25 0.81 -10.98
C ALA A 111 15.49 -0.18 -11.88
N LEU A 112 14.59 -1.00 -11.31
CA LEU A 112 13.70 -1.93 -12.02
C LEU A 112 12.42 -1.27 -12.58
N GLY A 113 12.31 0.06 -12.44
CA GLY A 113 11.24 0.88 -13.01
C GLY A 113 9.96 0.94 -12.17
N VAL A 114 9.97 0.49 -10.92
CA VAL A 114 8.83 0.55 -10.00
C VAL A 114 9.29 1.06 -8.64
N PRO A 115 9.41 2.39 -8.44
CA PRO A 115 9.80 2.94 -7.15
C PRO A 115 8.76 2.62 -6.07
N PRO A 116 9.18 2.33 -4.82
CA PRO A 116 8.23 2.18 -3.71
C PRO A 116 7.50 3.50 -3.44
N ARG A 117 6.31 3.41 -2.85
CA ARG A 117 5.46 4.57 -2.56
C ARG A 117 5.91 5.31 -1.31
N LEU A 118 6.52 4.60 -0.37
CA LEU A 118 7.01 5.09 0.91
C LEU A 118 8.14 4.18 1.40
N VAL A 119 9.20 4.80 1.95
CA VAL A 119 10.26 4.14 2.70
C VAL A 119 10.32 4.79 4.09
N VAL A 120 10.36 3.99 5.14
CA VAL A 120 10.49 4.44 6.53
C VAL A 120 11.70 3.78 7.15
N THR A 121 12.59 4.57 7.73
CA THR A 121 13.79 4.10 8.41
C THR A 121 13.74 4.45 9.89
N PHE A 122 14.08 3.47 10.73
CA PHE A 122 14.23 3.65 12.17
C PHE A 122 15.68 3.34 12.55
N ASP A 123 16.39 4.36 13.05
CA ASP A 123 17.76 4.23 13.58
C ASP A 123 18.74 3.49 12.63
N PRO A 124 18.95 3.97 11.40
CA PRO A 124 19.86 3.33 10.45
C PRO A 124 21.30 3.30 10.97
N VAL A 125 22.07 2.28 10.59
CA VAL A 125 23.47 2.15 11.01
C VAL A 125 24.45 2.70 9.96
N GLY A 126 24.04 2.73 8.70
CA GLY A 126 24.78 3.35 7.60
C GLY A 126 24.42 4.82 7.37
N VAL A 127 25.22 5.48 6.53
CA VAL A 127 24.86 6.78 5.95
C VAL A 127 24.03 6.51 4.70
N THR A 128 22.73 6.40 4.86
CA THR A 128 21.80 6.09 3.76
C THR A 128 21.12 7.37 3.25
N ALA A 129 21.27 7.66 1.95
CA ALA A 129 20.58 8.75 1.26
C ALA A 129 19.61 8.16 0.24
N VAL A 130 18.36 8.60 0.24
CA VAL A 130 17.43 8.30 -0.86
C VAL A 130 17.82 9.23 -2.00
N ALA A 131 18.23 8.67 -3.15
CA ALA A 131 18.77 9.41 -4.29
C ALA A 131 18.06 10.76 -4.54
N ASN A 132 18.86 11.84 -4.67
CA ASN A 132 18.36 13.14 -5.10
C ASN A 132 17.93 13.04 -6.58
N THR A 133 16.69 13.45 -6.84
CA THR A 133 16.13 13.58 -8.19
C THR A 133 16.50 14.90 -8.82
#